data_AF-A0A9W7FD26-F1
#
_entry.id   AF-A0A9W7FD26-F1
#
_cell.length_a   1.000
_cell.length_b   1.000
_cell.length_c   1.000
_cell.angle_alpha   90.00
_cell.angle_beta   90.00
_cell.angle_gamma   90.00
#
_symmetry.space_group_name_H-M   'P 1'
#
loop_
_entity.id
_entity.type
_entity.pdbx_description
1 polymer ?
#
loop_
_entity_poly.entity_id
_entity_poly.type
_entity_poly.pdbx_seq_one_letter_code
_entity_poly.pdbx_strand_id
1 'polypeptide(L)'
;MGNTPSTSPNPRTTCSQYYNQLKDCKSHLTPPLQLTDRYPLNATDVCEESEYALKKCLAFALSPKSAKVLYDKNAARKDRVSANDKVVPLLKPYLWNDG
;
A
#
# COMPACT_ATOMS: atom_id res chain seq x y z
N MET A 1 24.20 24.80 -13.24
CA MET A 1 22.83 24.28 -13.45
C MET A 1 22.92 22.77 -13.43
N GLY A 2 22.70 22.14 -12.28
CA GLY A 2 22.86 20.70 -12.11
C GLY A 2 21.53 20.00 -12.31
N ASN A 3 21.45 19.13 -13.33
CA ASN A 3 20.30 18.29 -13.64
C ASN A 3 19.96 17.42 -12.42
N THR A 4 18.81 17.64 -11.80
CA THR A 4 18.26 16.70 -10.82
C THR A 4 17.75 15.48 -11.59
N PRO A 5 18.28 14.27 -11.34
CA PRO A 5 17.67 13.08 -11.90
C PRO A 5 16.30 12.94 -11.23
N SER A 6 15.24 13.14 -12.02
CA SER A 6 13.87 12.84 -11.63
C SER A 6 13.66 11.33 -11.66
N THR A 7 14.50 10.59 -10.93
CA THR A 7 14.31 9.17 -10.66
C THR A 7 13.33 9.13 -9.50
N SER A 8 12.04 9.06 -9.81
CA SER A 8 11.07 8.62 -8.81
C SER A 8 11.60 7.30 -8.24
N PRO A 9 11.91 7.22 -6.93
CA PRO A 9 12.51 6.03 -6.37
C PRO A 9 11.58 4.84 -6.61
N ASN A 10 12.16 3.69 -6.96
CA ASN A 10 11.40 2.46 -7.19
C ASN A 10 10.47 2.23 -5.98
N PRO A 11 9.15 2.10 -6.17
CA PRO A 11 8.18 1.90 -5.08
C PRO A 11 8.59 0.80 -4.10
N ARG A 12 9.25 -0.25 -4.60
CA ARG A 12 9.76 -1.37 -3.80
C ARG A 12 10.90 -0.94 -2.87
N THR A 13 11.78 -0.06 -3.33
CA THR A 13 12.89 0.50 -2.53
C THR A 13 12.35 1.48 -1.49
N THR A 14 11.44 2.37 -1.88
CA THR A 14 10.77 3.33 -0.98
C THR A 14 10.05 2.64 0.17
N CYS A 15 9.44 1.49 -0.10
CA CYS A 15 8.63 0.75 0.89
C CYS A 15 9.34 -0.51 1.44
N SER A 16 10.65 -0.63 1.23
CA SER A 16 11.44 -1.83 1.57
C SER A 16 11.43 -2.18 3.06
N GLN A 17 11.34 -1.18 3.95
CA GLN A 17 11.24 -1.41 5.39
C GLN A 17 10.03 -2.27 5.76
N TYR A 18 8.85 -1.99 5.16
CA TYR A 18 7.62 -2.72 5.43
C TYR A 18 7.62 -4.09 4.75
N TYR A 19 8.27 -4.20 3.59
CA TYR A 19 8.48 -5.48 2.92
C TYR A 19 9.33 -6.43 3.77
N ASN A 20 10.39 -5.92 4.39
CA ASN A 20 11.26 -6.69 5.27
C ASN A 20 10.53 -7.12 6.55
N GLN A 21 9.74 -6.23 7.15
CA GLN A 21 8.90 -6.57 8.32
C GLN A 21 7.88 -7.66 8.01
N LEU A 22 7.32 -7.67 6.79
CA LEU A 22 6.36 -8.69 6.37
C LEU A 22 6.97 -10.04 6.00
N LYS A 23 8.27 -10.08 5.68
CA LYS A 23 8.93 -11.30 5.21
C LYS A 23 8.81 -12.42 6.23
N ASP A 24 8.87 -12.09 7.52
CA ASP A 24 8.78 -13.03 8.63
C ASP A 24 7.32 -13.34 9.04
N CYS A 25 6.37 -12.53 8.55
CA CYS A 25 4.95 -12.56 8.90
C CYS A 25 4.05 -13.23 7.85
N LYS A 26 4.58 -13.53 6.67
CA LYS A 26 3.79 -13.87 5.48
C LYS A 26 2.95 -15.14 5.61
N SER A 27 3.37 -16.08 6.45
CA SER A 27 2.59 -17.29 6.77
C SER A 27 1.38 -17.00 7.68
N HIS A 28 1.40 -15.90 8.45
CA HIS A 28 0.33 -15.54 9.39
C HIS A 28 -0.79 -14.73 8.74
N LEU A 29 -0.50 -14.02 7.64
CA LEU A 29 -1.43 -13.11 6.96
C LEU A 29 -2.36 -13.83 5.96
N THR A 30 -2.82 -15.04 6.26
CA THR A 30 -3.65 -15.82 5.34
C THR A 30 -5.11 -15.80 5.83
N PRO A 31 -6.04 -15.06 5.18
CA PRO A 31 -5.93 -14.37 3.89
C PRO A 31 -5.32 -12.96 3.97
N PRO A 32 -4.68 -12.46 2.89
CA PRO A 32 -4.07 -11.14 2.86
C PRO A 32 -5.14 -10.07 3.03
N LEU A 33 -4.82 -9.01 3.76
CA LEU A 33 -5.81 -7.99 4.08
C LEU A 33 -6.35 -7.32 2.80
N GLN A 34 -7.64 -7.09 2.68
CA GLN A 34 -8.19 -6.51 1.45
C GLN A 34 -7.98 -4.99 1.43
N LEU A 35 -7.73 -4.41 0.25
CA LEU A 35 -7.59 -2.95 0.11
C LEU A 35 -8.93 -2.21 0.29
N THR A 36 -10.04 -2.91 0.06
CA THR A 36 -11.42 -2.41 0.22
C THR A 36 -11.87 -2.37 1.67
N ASP A 37 -11.21 -3.13 2.54
CA ASP A 37 -11.55 -3.11 3.95
C ASP A 37 -11.11 -1.77 4.51
N ARG A 38 -12.06 -1.06 5.11
CA ARG A 38 -11.76 0.11 5.93
C ARG A 38 -10.85 -0.41 7.04
N TYR A 39 -9.54 -0.22 6.93
CA TYR A 39 -8.66 -0.80 7.94
C TYR A 39 -9.03 -0.29 9.32
N PRO A 40 -9.13 -1.22 10.27
CA PRO A 40 -9.77 -1.01 11.55
C PRO A 40 -8.96 -0.02 12.39
N LEU A 41 -9.64 0.61 13.34
CA LEU A 41 -9.02 1.36 14.42
C LEU A 41 -8.10 0.49 15.30
N ASN A 42 -8.08 -0.83 15.09
CA ASN A 42 -7.50 -1.85 15.96
C ASN A 42 -6.79 -2.94 15.11
N ALA A 43 -5.64 -2.65 14.49
CA ALA A 43 -4.77 -3.73 14.00
C ALA A 43 -4.36 -4.57 15.22
N THR A 44 -4.52 -5.89 15.14
CA THR A 44 -4.37 -6.77 16.30
C THR A 44 -2.98 -7.37 16.43
N ASP A 45 -2.21 -7.37 15.34
CA ASP A 45 -0.81 -7.80 15.35
C ASP A 45 0.10 -6.94 14.44
N VAL A 46 1.42 -7.10 14.64
CA VAL A 46 2.49 -6.36 13.94
C VAL A 46 2.54 -6.69 12.44
N CYS A 47 2.10 -7.88 12.04
CA CYS A 47 2.07 -8.31 10.66
C CYS A 47 0.99 -7.55 9.88
N GLU A 48 -0.21 -7.40 10.46
CA GLU A 48 -1.31 -6.63 9.88
C GLU A 48 -0.94 -5.15 9.70
N GLU A 49 -0.28 -4.57 10.72
CA GLU A 49 0.21 -3.19 10.66
C GLU A 49 1.25 -3.01 9.55
N SER A 50 2.18 -3.95 9.42
CA SER A 50 3.23 -3.92 8.40
C SER A 50 2.66 -4.11 7.00
N GLU A 51 1.64 -4.95 6.82
CA GLU A 51 0.97 -5.16 5.53
C GLU A 51 0.25 -3.90 5.08
N TYR A 52 -0.47 -3.26 6.01
CA TYR A 52 -1.14 -1.99 5.76
C TYR A 52 -0.15 -0.89 5.40
N ALA A 53 0.94 -0.76 6.17
CA ALA A 53 1.94 0.26 5.95
C ALA A 53 2.65 0.08 4.59
N LEU A 54 2.92 -1.17 4.20
CA LEU A 54 3.43 -1.50 2.87
C LEU A 54 2.44 -1.08 1.77
N LYS A 55 1.18 -1.51 1.85
CA LYS A 55 0.13 -1.19 0.87
C LYS A 55 -0.06 0.32 0.72
N LYS A 56 -0.09 1.04 1.84
CA LYS A 56 -0.21 2.50 1.87
C LYS A 56 1.00 3.16 1.22
N CYS A 57 2.20 2.77 1.61
CA CYS A 57 3.44 3.31 1.04
C CYS A 57 3.47 3.10 -0.49
N LEU A 58 3.17 1.88 -0.96
CA LEU A 58 3.15 1.56 -2.38
C LEU A 58 2.07 2.35 -3.12
N ALA A 59 0.87 2.50 -2.54
CA ALA A 59 -0.20 3.29 -3.14
C ALA A 59 0.21 4.77 -3.31
N PHE A 60 0.86 5.36 -2.30
CA PHE A 60 1.39 6.72 -2.40
C PHE A 60 2.54 6.84 -3.40
N ALA A 61 3.41 5.82 -3.50
CA ALA A 61 4.49 5.80 -4.48
C ALA A 61 3.99 5.65 -5.93
N LEU A 62 2.92 4.89 -6.16
CA LEU A 62 2.37 4.59 -7.49
C LEU A 62 1.32 5.58 -7.96
N SER A 63 0.46 6.07 -7.05
CA SER A 63 -0.64 6.98 -7.39
C SER A 63 -0.96 7.92 -6.21
N PRO A 64 -0.16 8.98 -5.98
CA PRO A 64 -0.32 9.88 -4.82
C PRO A 64 -1.73 10.48 -4.71
N LYS A 65 -2.33 10.90 -5.84
CA LYS A 65 -3.68 11.48 -5.87
C LYS A 65 -4.75 10.48 -5.44
N SER A 66 -4.73 9.28 -6.01
CA SER A 66 -5.70 8.24 -5.69
C SER A 66 -5.48 7.71 -4.27
N ALA A 67 -4.22 7.51 -3.85
CA ALA A 67 -3.89 7.10 -2.49
C ALA A 67 -4.38 8.11 -1.45
N LYS A 68 -4.22 9.42 -1.72
CA LYS A 68 -4.74 10.46 -0.82
C LYS A 68 -6.24 10.31 -0.59
N VAL A 69 -7.03 10.09 -1.65
CA VAL A 69 -8.48 9.87 -1.55
C VAL A 69 -8.79 8.54 -0.86
N LEU A 70 -8.10 7.47 -1.22
CA LEU A 70 -8.30 6.12 -0.68
C LEU A 70 -8.12 6.07 0.84
N TYR A 71 -7.08 6.74 1.36
CA TYR A 71 -6.74 6.76 2.78
C TYR A 71 -7.32 7.96 3.56
N ASP A 72 -8.13 8.80 2.93
CA ASP A 72 -8.84 9.89 3.62
C ASP A 72 -10.10 9.36 4.32
N LYS A 73 -10.15 9.47 5.65
CA LYS A 73 -11.29 9.04 6.47
C LYS A 73 -12.56 9.87 6.21
N ASN A 74 -12.39 11.10 5.72
CA ASN A 74 -13.47 12.05 5.44
C ASN A 74 -13.96 12.00 3.99
N ALA A 75 -13.24 11.31 3.09
CA ALA A 75 -13.65 11.16 1.70
C ALA A 75 -14.95 10.32 1.59
N ALA A 76 -15.81 10.69 0.64
CA ALA A 76 -17.05 9.96 0.42
C ALA A 76 -16.75 8.50 0.02
N ARG A 77 -17.61 7.57 0.46
CA ARG A 77 -17.44 6.12 0.17
C ARG A 77 -17.24 5.86 -1.34
N LYS A 78 -18.03 6.51 -2.20
CA LYS A 78 -17.95 6.37 -3.66
C LYS A 78 -16.58 6.77 -4.23
N ASP A 79 -15.96 7.83 -3.68
CA ASP A 79 -14.69 8.35 -4.17
C ASP A 79 -13.54 7.45 -3.72
N ARG A 80 -13.63 6.90 -2.50
CA ARG A 80 -12.71 5.87 -2.02
C ARG A 80 -12.77 4.59 -2.85
N VAL A 81 -13.96 4.14 -3.24
CA VAL A 81 -14.12 2.98 -4.14
C VAL A 81 -13.46 3.27 -5.49
N SER A 82 -13.75 4.42 -6.11
CA SER A 82 -13.12 4.79 -7.39
C SER A 82 -11.60 4.91 -7.29
N ALA A 83 -11.08 5.45 -6.19
CA ALA A 83 -9.65 5.51 -5.93
C ALA A 83 -9.05 4.12 -5.73
N ASN A 84 -9.75 3.22 -5.04
CA ASN A 84 -9.35 1.84 -4.84
C ASN A 84 -9.23 1.08 -6.16
N ASP A 85 -10.21 1.22 -7.06
CA ASP A 85 -10.22 0.58 -8.38
C ASP A 85 -9.02 1.00 -9.24
N LYS A 86 -8.50 2.21 -9.01
CA LYS A 86 -7.28 2.72 -9.67
C LYS A 86 -6.00 2.23 -9.02
N VAL A 87 -5.99 2.04 -7.71
CA VAL A 87 -4.79 1.68 -6.92
C VAL A 87 -4.54 0.17 -6.92
N VAL A 88 -5.58 -0.66 -6.78
CA VAL A 88 -5.46 -2.13 -6.68
C VAL A 88 -4.68 -2.73 -7.87
N PRO A 89 -4.97 -2.39 -9.15
CA PRO A 89 -4.23 -2.96 -10.27
C PRO A 89 -2.75 -2.58 -10.27
N LEU A 90 -2.41 -1.40 -9.76
CA LEU A 90 -1.02 -0.91 -9.67
C LEU A 90 -0.24 -1.62 -8.57
N LEU A 91 -0.92 -2.00 -7.48
CA LEU A 91 -0.31 -2.72 -6.37
C LEU A 91 -0.06 -4.20 -6.70
N LYS A 92 -0.81 -4.76 -7.64
CA LYS A 92 -0.76 -6.20 -7.96
C LYS A 92 0.65 -6.76 -8.14
N PRO A 93 1.52 -6.13 -8.94
CA PRO A 93 2.86 -6.64 -9.20
C PRO A 93 3.79 -6.61 -7.99
N TYR A 94 3.44 -5.90 -6.90
CA TYR A 94 4.31 -5.68 -5.75
C TYR A 94 3.88 -6.45 -4.50
N LEU A 95 2.63 -6.89 -4.44
CA LEU A 95 2.06 -7.62 -3.30
C LEU A 95 1.94 -9.13 -3.55
N TRP A 96 1.77 -9.54 -4.82
CA TRP A 96 1.48 -10.93 -5.18
C TRP A 96 2.53 -11.60 -6.08
N ASN A 97 3.66 -10.92 -6.34
CA ASN A 97 4.83 -11.53 -7.00
C ASN A 97 5.83 -12.01 -5.95
N ASP A 98 5.52 -13.13 -5.31
CA ASP A 98 6.55 -14.06 -4.88
C ASP A 98 6.41 -15.28 -5.78
N GLY A 99 7.27 -15.33 -6.79
CA GLY A 99 7.68 -16.61 -7.36
C GLY A 99 8.54 -17.36 -6.35
#